data_AF-A0A7Y2CCR5-F1
#
_entry.id   AF-A0A7Y2CCR5-F1
#
_cell.length_a   1.000
_cell.length_b   1.000
_cell.length_c   1.000
_cell.angle_alpha   90.00
_cell.angle_beta   90.00
_cell.angle_gamma   90.00
#
_symmetry.space_group_name_H-M   'P 1'
#
loop_
_entity.id
_entity.type
_entity.pdbx_description
1 polymer ?
#
loop_
_entity_poly.entity_id
_entity_poly.type
_entity_poly.pdbx_seq_one_letter_code
_entity_poly.pdbx_strand_id
1 'polypeptide(L)' 'MDILRLILSILLPPIGVFMQVGLTAQFWVNVILTLLGYIPGIIHAVYIIVTRGSSSTTA' A
#
# COMPACT_ATOMS: atom_id res chain seq x y z
N MET A 1 -24.58 7.88 6.64
CA MET A 1 -23.66 8.58 5.71
C MET A 1 -22.26 7.92 5.74
N ASP A 2 -22.22 6.60 5.89
CA ASP A 2 -21.02 5.89 6.35
C ASP A 2 -20.43 5.00 5.26
N ILE A 3 -21.28 4.48 4.37
CA ILE A 3 -20.89 3.66 3.22
C ILE A 3 -19.96 4.41 2.27
N LEU A 4 -20.22 5.70 2.00
CA LEU A 4 -19.38 6.49 1.10
C LEU A 4 -17.97 6.70 1.69
N ARG A 5 -17.87 6.98 3.00
CA ARG A 5 -16.58 7.08 3.72
C ARG A 5 -15.85 5.74 3.81
N LEU A 6 -16.58 4.63 3.94
CA LEU A 6 -16.01 3.29 3.93
C LEU A 6 -15.40 2.94 2.58
N ILE A 7 -16.11 3.21 1.48
CA ILE A 7 -15.62 2.97 0.11
C ILE A 7 -14.38 3.82 -0.17
N LEU A 8 -14.42 5.11 0.19
CA LEU A 8 -13.27 6.01 0.06
C LEU A 8 -12.09 5.61 0.95
N SER A 9 -12.33 5.06 2.14
CA SER A 9 -11.28 4.55 3.04
C SER A 9 -10.61 3.28 2.52
N ILE A 10 -11.30 2.48 1.70
CA ILE A 10 -10.73 1.25 1.13
C ILE A 10 -9.89 1.59 -0.12
N LEU A 11 -10.36 2.54 -0.94
CA LEU A 11 -9.65 2.96 -2.16
C LEU A 11 -8.51 3.95 -1.87
N LEU A 12 -8.69 4.81 -0.86
CA LEU A 12 -7.74 5.81 -0.38
C LEU A 12 -7.67 5.75 1.15
N PRO A 13 -6.91 4.79 1.73
CA PRO A 13 -6.75 4.63 3.17
C PRO A 13 -6.40 5.92 3.95
N PRO A 14 -5.62 6.88 3.41
CA PRO A 14 -5.35 8.12 4.12
C PRO A 14 -6.59 8.97 4.34
N ILE A 15 -7.52 9.03 3.38
CA ILE A 15 -8.68 9.95 3.44
C ILE A 15 -9.68 9.49 4.49
N GLY A 16 -9.93 8.18 4.58
CA GLY A 16 -10.83 7.61 5.59
C GLY A 16 -10.31 7.82 7.02
N VAL A 17 -9.01 7.57 7.22
CA VAL A 17 -8.35 7.77 8.52
C VAL A 17 -8.27 9.25 8.89
N PHE A 18 -7.93 10.14 7.95
CA PHE A 18 -7.91 11.59 8.14
C PHE A 18 -9.25 12.14 8.64
N MET A 19 -10.37 11.65 8.09
CA MET A 19 -11.71 12.07 8.54
C MET A 19 -12.14 11.47 9.89
N GLN A 20 -11.48 10.43 10.40
CA GLN A 20 -11.87 9.73 11.64
C GLN A 20 -10.99 10.11 12.84
N VAL A 21 -9.68 10.27 12.64
CA VAL A 21 -8.69 10.59 13.69
C VAL A 21 -8.02 11.96 13.54
N GLY A 22 -8.26 12.68 12.43
CA GLY A 22 -7.65 13.99 12.15
C GLY A 22 -6.19 13.94 11.69
N LEU A 23 -5.48 15.06 11.77
CA LEU A 23 -4.03 15.23 11.50
C LEU A 23 -3.16 14.83 12.70
N THR A 24 -3.43 13.68 13.30
CA THR A 24 -2.69 13.18 14.45
C THR A 24 -1.51 12.30 14.03
N ALA A 25 -0.59 12.05 14.97
CA ALA A 25 0.58 11.19 14.73
C ALA A 25 0.19 9.79 14.22
N GLN A 26 -0.97 9.25 14.62
CA GLN A 26 -1.48 7.96 14.13
C GLN A 26 -1.78 7.95 12.62
N PHE A 27 -2.26 9.06 12.04
CA PHE A 27 -2.46 9.20 10.60
C PHE A 27 -1.13 9.11 9.85
N TRP A 28 -0.12 9.86 10.31
CA TRP A 28 1.22 9.87 9.71
C TRP A 28 1.92 8.52 9.83
N VAL A 29 1.81 7.84 10.97
CA VAL A 29 2.36 6.50 11.16
C VAL A 29 1.73 5.52 10.18
N ASN A 30 0.40 5.52 10.00
CA ASN A 30 -0.27 4.63 9.05
C ASN A 30 0.13 4.90 7.58
N VAL A 31 0.27 6.17 7.18
CA VAL A 31 0.72 6.56 5.84
C VAL A 31 2.16 6.09 5.59
N ILE A 32 3.05 6.29 6.55
CA ILE A 32 4.43 5.80 6.46
C ILE A 32 4.44 4.27 6.39
N LEU A 33 3.66 3.58 7.23
CA LEU A 33 3.60 2.12 7.23
C LEU A 33 3.07 1.54 5.91
N THR A 34 2.09 2.21 5.27
CA THR A 34 1.60 1.83 3.94
C THR A 34 2.66 2.05 2.85
N LEU A 35 3.36 3.18 2.87
CA LEU A 35 4.46 3.47 1.94
C LEU A 35 5.66 2.52 2.15
N LEU A 36 6.01 2.25 3.39
CA LEU A 36 7.15 1.43 3.79
C LEU A 36 6.88 -0.06 3.60
N GLY A 37 5.63 -0.51 3.58
CA GLY A 37 5.28 -1.87 3.12
C GLY A 37 5.22 -2.00 1.59
N TYR A 38 4.86 -0.92 0.90
CA TYR A 38 4.70 -0.91 -0.55
C TYR A 38 6.04 -0.95 -1.30
N ILE A 39 7.01 -0.13 -0.90
CA ILE A 39 8.35 -0.07 -1.51
C ILE A 39 9.08 -1.44 -1.48
N PRO A 40 9.24 -2.12 -0.33
CA PRO A 40 9.88 -3.43 -0.28
C PRO A 40 9.05 -4.50 -1.00
N GLY A 41 7.72 -4.36 -1.05
CA GLY A 41 6.85 -5.23 -1.85
C GLY A 41 7.16 -5.15 -3.35
N ILE A 42 7.35 -3.93 -3.88
CA ILE A 42 7.77 -3.74 -5.28
C ILE A 42 9.16 -4.31 -5.52
N ILE A 43 10.13 -4.00 -4.66
CA ILE A 43 11.50 -4.50 -4.79
C ILE A 43 11.51 -6.04 -4.78
N HIS A 44 10.76 -6.66 -3.88
CA HIS A 44 10.63 -8.11 -3.79
C HIS A 44 10.00 -8.71 -5.05
N ALA A 45 8.94 -8.11 -5.59
CA ALA A 45 8.29 -8.56 -6.82
C ALA A 45 9.25 -8.49 -8.02
N VAL A 46 9.99 -7.38 -8.16
CA VAL A 46 11.01 -7.21 -9.21
C VAL A 46 12.12 -8.24 -9.06
N TYR A 47 12.63 -8.48 -7.83
CA TYR A 47 13.65 -9.50 -7.57
C TYR A 47 13.19 -10.90 -8.00
N ILE A 48 11.96 -11.29 -7.68
CA ILE A 48 11.40 -12.59 -8.08
C ILE A 48 11.28 -12.70 -9.60
N ILE A 49 10.80 -11.65 -10.28
CA ILE A 49 10.64 -11.64 -11.74
C ILE A 49 12.00 -11.74 -12.44
N VAL A 50 13.00 -10.98 -11.99
CA VAL A 50 14.36 -11.06 -12.56
C VAL A 50 14.98 -12.43 -12.30
N THR A 51 14.88 -12.94 -11.07
CA THR A 51 15.49 -14.23 -10.69
C THR A 51 14.83 -15.41 -11.40
N ARG A 52 13.51 -15.40 -11.59
CA ARG A 52 12.77 -16.50 -12.26
C ARG A 52 12.64 -16.32 -13.77
N GLY A 53 12.66 -15.08 -14.27
CA GLY A 53 12.58 -14.76 -15.70
C GLY A 53 13.80 -15.24 -16.48
N SER A 54 14.98 -15.33 -15.83
CA SER A 54 16.18 -15.91 -16.43
C SER A 54 16.11 -17.44 -16.67
N SER A 55 15.07 -18.11 -16.18
CA SER A 55 14.91 -19.58 -16.30
C SER A 55 13.80 -20.04 -17.24
N SER A 56 12.98 -19.13 -17.83
CA SER A 56 11.82 -19.51 -18.65
C SER A 56 11.95 -19.21 -20.15
N THR A 57 13.09 -18.68 -20.62
CA THR A 57 13.35 -18.39 -22.04
C THR A 57 14.12 -19.51 -22.76
N THR A 58 14.27 -20.69 -22.15
CA THR A 58 14.89 -21.85 -22.81
C THR A 58 14.02 -23.10 -22.62
N ALA A 59 12.89 -23.16 -23.30
CA ALA A 59 12.14 -24.39 -23.55
C ALA A 59 11.41 -24.29 -24.89
#